data_AF-A0A7M4ESJ3-F1
#
_entry.id   AF-A0A7M4ESJ3-F1
#
_cell.length_a   1.000
_cell.length_b   1.000
_cell.length_c   1.000
_cell.angle_alpha   90.00
_cell.angle_beta   90.00
_cell.angle_gamma   90.00
#
_symmetry.space_group_name_H-M   'P 1'
#
loop_
_entity.id
_entity.type
_entity.pdbx_description
1 polymer ?
#
loop_
_entity_poly.entity_id
_entity_poly.type
_entity_poly.pdbx_seq_one_letter_code
_entity_poly.pdbx_strand_id
1 'polypeptide(L)'
;MMAISTQKFDVFVSEPMGDKDITKVDGINDELGMKLAAKGFNKAYILLGQFLLLKKDSAVFQRWLKGTYGASPTEAQRCASCLLEW
;
A
#
# COMPACT_ATOMS: atom_id res chain seq x y z
N MET A 1 -4.75 16.66 1.27
CA MET A 1 -3.33 16.49 1.66
C MET A 1 -2.57 16.16 0.40
N MET A 2 -1.49 16.89 0.10
CA MET A 2 -0.62 16.58 -1.02
C MET A 2 0.05 15.22 -0.76
N ALA A 3 -0.03 14.29 -1.71
CA ALA A 3 0.76 13.07 -1.63
C ALA A 3 2.25 13.45 -1.64
N ILE A 4 3.04 12.84 -0.74
CA ILE A 4 4.49 12.93 -0.83
C ILE A 4 4.87 12.11 -2.08
N SER A 5 4.99 12.78 -3.23
CA SER A 5 5.34 12.13 -4.49
C SER A 5 6.76 11.58 -4.38
N THR A 6 6.88 10.31 -4.71
CA THR A 6 8.15 9.61 -4.82
C THR A 6 8.19 8.91 -6.17
N GLN A 7 9.38 8.63 -6.70
CA GLN A 7 9.50 7.94 -7.98
C GLN A 7 8.68 6.63 -8.03
N LYS A 8 8.62 5.92 -6.89
CA LYS A 8 7.85 4.69 -6.77
C LYS A 8 6.33 4.94 -6.85
N PHE A 9 5.85 5.99 -6.21
CA PHE A 9 4.46 6.44 -6.33
C PHE A 9 4.12 6.80 -7.77
N ASP A 10 4.93 7.66 -8.41
CA ASP A 10 4.67 8.15 -9.78
C ASP A 10 4.64 6.99 -10.80
N VAL A 11 5.55 6.03 -10.67
CA VAL A 11 5.57 4.82 -11.51
C VAL A 11 4.36 3.94 -11.23
N PHE A 12 3.94 3.81 -9.97
CA PHE A 12 2.80 2.96 -9.65
C PHE A 12 1.48 3.49 -10.22
N VAL A 13 1.24 4.80 -10.10
CA VAL A 13 -0.02 5.46 -10.52
C VAL A 13 -0.09 5.76 -12.01
N SER A 14 1.05 5.77 -12.72
CA SER A 14 1.08 6.11 -14.16
C SER A 14 0.63 4.99 -15.09
N GLU A 15 0.42 3.78 -14.58
CA GLU A 15 -0.02 2.62 -15.39
C GLU A 15 -0.96 1.69 -14.58
N PRO A 16 -1.79 0.87 -15.25
CA PRO A 16 -2.63 -0.11 -14.57
C PRO A 16 -1.84 -1.04 -13.64
N MET A 17 -2.43 -1.40 -12.50
CA MET A 17 -1.77 -2.20 -11.46
C MET A 17 -1.39 -3.61 -11.92
N GLY A 18 -2.23 -4.27 -12.73
CA GLY A 18 -1.99 -5.64 -13.21
C GLY A 18 -1.56 -6.58 -12.08
N ASP A 19 -0.55 -7.42 -12.36
CA ASP A 19 0.04 -8.37 -11.41
C ASP A 19 1.30 -7.83 -10.72
N LYS A 20 1.42 -6.50 -10.56
CA LYS A 20 2.53 -5.87 -9.84
C LYS A 20 2.71 -6.51 -8.46
N ASP A 21 3.96 -6.76 -8.12
CA ASP A 21 4.34 -7.27 -6.80
C ASP A 21 3.96 -6.26 -5.69
N ILE A 22 3.67 -6.77 -4.48
CA ILE A 22 3.35 -5.92 -3.32
C ILE A 22 4.42 -4.86 -3.04
N THR A 23 5.69 -5.20 -3.30
CA THR A 23 6.84 -4.31 -3.15
C THR A 23 6.87 -3.19 -4.18
N LYS A 24 5.96 -3.14 -5.17
CA LYS A 24 5.83 -2.00 -6.09
C LYS A 24 4.94 -0.89 -5.55
N VAL A 25 4.09 -1.17 -4.57
CA VAL A 25 3.24 -0.15 -3.93
C VAL A 25 4.12 0.82 -3.13
N ASP A 26 3.88 2.12 -3.26
CA ASP A 26 4.63 3.10 -2.49
C ASP A 26 4.38 2.94 -0.98
N GLY A 27 5.41 3.19 -0.17
CA GLY A 27 5.35 2.94 1.27
C GLY A 27 5.48 1.46 1.70
N ILE A 28 5.63 0.51 0.77
CA ILE A 28 5.99 -0.87 1.10
C ILE A 28 7.49 -1.08 0.88
N ASN A 29 8.26 -1.25 1.95
CA ASN A 29 9.67 -1.67 1.87
C ASN A 29 9.78 -3.20 1.80
N ASP A 30 10.99 -3.74 1.63
CA ASP A 30 11.19 -5.19 1.49
C ASP A 30 10.77 -5.97 2.75
N GLU A 31 11.04 -5.45 3.94
CA GLU A 31 10.67 -6.10 5.20
C GLU A 31 9.14 -6.19 5.39
N LEU A 32 8.44 -5.07 5.15
CA LEU A 32 6.99 -5.01 5.22
C LEU A 32 6.36 -5.85 4.10
N GLY A 33 6.95 -5.83 2.90
CA GLY A 33 6.56 -6.67 1.77
C GLY A 33 6.63 -8.16 2.11
N MET A 34 7.72 -8.61 2.76
CA MET A 34 7.85 -9.99 3.23
C MET A 34 6.78 -10.37 4.27
N LYS A 35 6.51 -9.49 5.25
CA LYS A 35 5.47 -9.71 6.27
C LYS A 35 4.08 -9.83 5.64
N LEU A 36 3.76 -8.98 4.68
CA LEU A 36 2.52 -9.00 3.90
C LEU A 36 2.41 -10.27 3.06
N ALA A 37 3.45 -10.61 2.30
CA ALA A 37 3.49 -11.79 1.46
C ALA A 37 3.32 -13.09 2.27
N ALA A 38 3.91 -13.17 3.47
CA ALA A 38 3.73 -14.31 4.38
C ALA A 38 2.28 -14.50 4.86
N LYS A 39 1.41 -13.49 4.70
CA LYS A 39 -0.03 -13.56 4.98
C LYS A 39 -0.90 -13.61 3.71
N GLY A 40 -0.28 -13.80 2.53
CA GLY A 40 -0.97 -13.90 1.25
C GLY A 40 -1.11 -12.58 0.48
N PHE A 41 -0.57 -11.47 0.98
CA PHE A 41 -0.53 -10.19 0.28
C PHE A 41 0.74 -10.08 -0.59
N ASN A 42 0.89 -10.97 -1.56
CA ASN A 42 2.06 -10.98 -2.46
C ASN A 42 1.89 -10.08 -3.68
N LYS A 43 0.64 -9.71 -4.04
CA LYS A 43 0.33 -8.84 -5.18
C LYS A 43 -0.36 -7.56 -4.75
N ALA A 44 -0.09 -6.47 -5.46
CA ALA A 44 -0.64 -5.15 -5.16
C ALA A 44 -2.18 -5.15 -5.15
N TYR A 45 -2.83 -5.90 -6.07
CA TYR A 45 -4.30 -5.95 -6.15
C TYR A 45 -4.94 -6.61 -4.92
N ILE A 46 -4.22 -7.49 -4.22
CA ILE A 46 -4.72 -8.13 -2.99
C ILE A 46 -4.76 -7.08 -1.87
N LEU A 47 -3.73 -6.24 -1.78
CA LEU A 47 -3.70 -5.13 -0.83
C LEU A 47 -4.74 -4.06 -1.16
N LEU A 48 -4.94 -3.77 -2.46
CA LEU A 48 -6.04 -2.93 -2.91
C LEU A 48 -7.39 -3.51 -2.47
N GLY A 49 -7.59 -4.83 -2.63
CA GLY A 49 -8.81 -5.51 -2.18
C GLY A 49 -9.11 -5.23 -0.71
N GLN A 50 -8.10 -5.30 0.15
CA GLN A 50 -8.25 -4.94 1.56
C GLN A 50 -8.59 -3.45 1.75
N PHE A 51 -7.94 -2.55 1.01
CA PHE A 51 -8.26 -1.12 1.06
C PHE A 51 -9.73 -0.83 0.67
N LEU A 52 -10.23 -1.55 -0.34
CA LEU A 52 -11.63 -1.47 -0.78
C LEU A 52 -12.61 -2.03 0.26
N LEU A 53 -12.28 -3.15 0.93
CA LEU A 53 -13.09 -3.69 2.04
C LEU A 53 -13.20 -2.70 3.20
N LEU A 54 -12.16 -1.89 3.42
CA LEU A 54 -12.15 -0.78 4.37
C LEU A 54 -12.77 0.50 3.80
N LYS A 55 -13.54 0.41 2.71
CA LYS A 55 -14.29 1.50 2.08
C LYS A 55 -13.40 2.67 1.65
N LYS A 56 -12.15 2.40 1.29
CA LYS A 56 -11.12 3.41 0.97
C LYS A 56 -10.87 4.41 2.10
N ASP A 57 -11.21 4.07 3.34
CA ASP A 57 -10.93 4.92 4.50
C ASP A 57 -9.43 4.84 4.82
N SER A 58 -8.70 5.89 4.45
CA SER A 58 -7.25 5.98 4.66
C SER A 58 -6.86 5.85 6.13
N ALA A 59 -7.64 6.40 7.07
CA ALA A 59 -7.29 6.35 8.49
C ALA A 59 -7.47 4.93 9.04
N VAL A 60 -8.54 4.24 8.66
CA VAL A 60 -8.80 2.85 9.05
C VAL A 60 -7.77 1.91 8.42
N PHE A 61 -7.47 2.08 7.13
CA PHE A 61 -6.45 1.29 6.44
C PHE A 61 -5.07 1.47 7.05
N GLN A 62 -4.66 2.71 7.33
CA GLN A 62 -3.39 2.98 8.00
C GLN A 62 -3.33 2.31 9.37
N ARG A 63 -4.41 2.39 10.16
CA ARG A 63 -4.46 1.75 11.48
C ARG A 63 -4.35 0.23 11.36
N TRP A 64 -5.01 -0.37 10.37
CA TRP A 64 -4.89 -1.79 10.06
C TRP A 64 -3.47 -2.18 9.68
N LEU A 65 -2.84 -1.47 8.72
CA LEU A 65 -1.49 -1.81 8.25
C LEU A 65 -0.45 -1.70 9.38
N LYS A 66 -0.55 -0.65 10.21
CA LYS A 66 0.30 -0.47 11.39
C LYS A 66 0.07 -1.55 12.44
N GLY A 67 -1.19 -1.79 12.81
CA GLY A 67 -1.54 -2.71 13.90
C GLY A 67 -1.31 -4.18 13.56
N THR A 68 -1.49 -4.58 12.30
CA THR A 68 -1.39 -5.98 11.88
C THR A 68 -0.01 -6.35 11.35
N TYR A 69 0.69 -5.42 10.67
CA TYR A 69 1.97 -5.70 10.00
C TYR A 69 3.14 -4.88 10.52
N GLY A 70 2.91 -3.97 11.48
CA GLY A 70 3.96 -3.17 12.09
C GLY A 70 4.55 -2.11 11.15
N ALA A 71 3.79 -1.66 10.15
CA ALA A 71 4.22 -0.55 9.31
C ALA A 71 4.45 0.71 10.15
N SER A 72 5.42 1.52 9.76
CA SER A 72 5.62 2.86 10.34
C SER A 72 4.50 3.82 9.91
N PRO A 73 4.30 4.94 10.61
CA PRO A 73 3.34 5.97 10.21
C PRO A 73 3.54 6.47 8.78
N THR A 74 4.79 6.66 8.35
CA THR A 74 5.14 7.14 7.01
C THR A 74 4.83 6.11 5.94
N GLU A 75 5.17 4.84 6.17
CA GLU A 75 4.86 3.73 5.24
C GLU A 75 3.35 3.59 5.05
N ALA A 76 2.59 3.58 6.15
CA ALA A 76 1.14 3.46 6.11
C ALA A 76 0.50 4.64 5.36
N GLN A 77 0.94 5.86 5.63
CA GLN A 77 0.44 7.05 4.95
C GLN A 77 0.74 7.00 3.43
N ARG A 78 1.97 6.68 3.03
CA ARG A 78 2.36 6.58 1.62
C ARG A 78 1.61 5.48 0.89
N CYS A 79 1.44 4.32 1.53
CA CYS A 79 0.68 3.21 0.98
C CYS A 79 -0.79 3.58 0.76
N ALA A 80 -1.44 4.20 1.76
CA ALA A 80 -2.81 4.68 1.63
C ALA A 80 -2.97 5.72 0.51
N SER A 81 -2.04 6.69 0.42
CA SER A 81 -2.05 7.69 -0.65
C SER A 81 -1.85 7.06 -2.04
N CYS A 82 -0.95 6.09 -2.16
CA CYS A 82 -0.68 5.38 -3.41
C CYS A 82 -1.90 4.60 -3.92
N LEU A 83 -2.59 3.87 -3.03
CA LEU A 83 -3.79 3.10 -3.37
C LEU A 83 -5.04 3.97 -3.57
N LEU A 84 -5.06 5.18 -3.03
CA LEU A 84 -6.17 6.12 -3.20
C LEU A 84 -6.07 6.86 -4.54
N GLU A 85 -4.85 7.20 -4.97
CA GLU A 85 -4.61 7.89 -6.23
C GLU A 85 -4.72 6.97 -7.44
N TRP A 86 -4.27 5.71 -7.31
CA TRP A 86 -4.46 4.68 -8.33
C TRP A 86 -5.93 4.30 -8.49
#